data_AF-A0A7L4ZIK5-F1
#
_entry.id   AF-A0A7L4ZIK5-F1
#
_cell.length_a   1.000
_cell.length_b   1.000
_cell.length_c   1.000
_cell.angle_alpha   90.00
_cell.angle_beta   90.00
_cell.angle_gamma   90.00
#
_symmetry.space_group_name_H-M   'P 1'
#
loop_
_entity.id
_entity.type
_entity.pdbx_description
1 polymer ?
#
loop_
_entity_poly.entity_id
_entity_poly.type
_entity_poly.pdbx_seq_one_letter_code
_entity_poly.pdbx_strand_id
1 'polypeptide(L)'
;MIIFNGEAIVVTLLAALFTLPFFGFYQYDYMSEDMFAVCMSWMVLLTSLICRGLGVVGRLFFLPMWLLSIPAPFVVTYISYGWTGIGATFGIFIGLVAFLIGLSYRSEKRRLRNLQTETITFPYKEADAEAYWLAVKSKFFSPTFTKMTPEIARFNVNVAENLQATKAELNTLDAYIQSMRNAGTTHSKIDPTVEKNLMKEIDQHIELIQQRKKFNQKIAV
;
A
#
# COMPACT_ATOMS: atom_id res chain seq x y z
N MET A 1 -3.83 25.87 -17.48
CA MET A 1 -2.45 25.33 -17.49
C MET A 1 -2.55 23.84 -17.25
N ILE A 2 -2.53 23.03 -18.32
CA ILE A 2 -2.52 21.57 -18.21
C ILE A 2 -1.09 21.21 -17.78
N ILE A 3 -0.90 20.93 -16.50
CA ILE A 3 0.35 20.35 -16.02
C ILE A 3 0.38 18.94 -16.61
N PHE A 4 1.06 18.78 -17.75
CA PHE A 4 1.36 17.49 -18.35
C PHE A 4 2.29 16.74 -17.39
N ASN A 5 1.69 16.03 -16.43
CA ASN A 5 2.42 15.18 -15.51
C ASN A 5 2.76 13.89 -16.26
N GLY A 6 4.05 13.60 -16.47
CA GLY A 6 4.49 12.36 -17.12
C GLY A 6 3.94 11.11 -16.43
N GLU A 7 3.69 11.20 -15.12
CA GLU A 7 2.98 10.15 -14.37
C GLU A 7 1.56 9.90 -14.87
N ALA A 8 0.82 10.93 -15.28
CA ALA A 8 -0.54 10.78 -15.80
C ALA A 8 -0.55 10.04 -17.15
N ILE A 9 0.45 10.28 -18.01
CA ILE A 9 0.61 9.55 -19.27
C ILE A 9 0.83 8.06 -18.99
N VAL A 10 1.71 7.73 -18.04
CA VAL A 10 1.97 6.35 -17.65
C VAL A 10 0.71 5.68 -17.10
N VAL A 11 -0.05 6.36 -16.25
CA VAL A 11 -1.31 5.84 -15.70
C VAL A 11 -2.34 5.62 -16.80
N THR A 12 -2.48 6.55 -17.76
CA THR A 12 -3.41 6.39 -18.89
C THR A 12 -3.00 5.24 -19.82
N LEU A 13 -1.70 5.08 -20.11
CA LEU A 13 -1.20 3.97 -20.91
C LEU A 13 -1.41 2.61 -20.22
N LEU A 14 -1.21 2.54 -18.90
CA LEU A 14 -1.51 1.34 -18.13
C LEU A 14 -3.00 1.01 -18.13
N ALA A 15 -3.86 2.04 -18.02
CA ALA A 15 -5.30 1.85 -18.07
C ALA A 15 -5.73 1.32 -19.44
N ALA A 16 -5.19 1.88 -20.52
CA ALA A 16 -5.41 1.40 -21.88
C ALA A 16 -4.90 -0.04 -22.07
N LEU A 17 -3.75 -0.40 -21.49
CA LEU A 17 -3.20 -1.74 -21.56
C LEU A 17 -4.11 -2.77 -20.87
N PHE A 18 -4.60 -2.46 -19.67
CA PHE A 18 -5.51 -3.35 -18.94
C PHE A 18 -6.88 -3.49 -19.59
N THR A 19 -7.26 -2.55 -20.45
CA THR A 19 -8.53 -2.62 -21.18
C THR A 19 -8.47 -3.37 -22.50
N LEU A 20 -7.28 -3.62 -23.07
CA LEU A 20 -7.13 -4.32 -24.35
C LEU A 20 -7.87 -5.68 -24.44
N PRO A 21 -7.86 -6.55 -23.41
CA PRO A 21 -8.60 -7.81 -23.48
C PRO A 21 -10.11 -7.60 -23.70
N PHE A 22 -10.68 -6.56 -23.10
CA PHE A 22 -12.09 -6.21 -23.21
C PHE A 22 -12.44 -5.64 -24.58
N PHE A 23 -11.52 -4.89 -25.20
CA PHE A 23 -11.67 -4.47 -26.59
C PHE A 23 -11.72 -5.68 -27.54
N GLY A 24 -10.89 -6.69 -27.30
CA GLY A 24 -10.95 -7.95 -28.05
C GLY A 24 -12.30 -8.63 -27.92
N PHE A 25 -12.81 -8.82 -26.68
CA PHE A 25 -14.12 -9.42 -26.47
C PHE A 25 -15.27 -8.64 -27.11
N TYR A 26 -15.21 -7.30 -27.07
CA TYR A 26 -16.20 -6.45 -27.75
C TYR A 26 -16.14 -6.60 -29.27
N GLN A 27 -14.94 -6.59 -29.87
CA GLN A 27 -14.78 -6.69 -31.32
C GLN A 27 -15.25 -8.03 -31.91
N TYR A 28 -15.22 -9.10 -31.12
CA TYR A 28 -15.73 -10.42 -31.49
C TYR A 28 -17.19 -10.66 -31.08
N ASP A 29 -17.94 -9.61 -30.76
CA ASP A 29 -19.36 -9.65 -30.34
C ASP A 29 -19.63 -10.56 -29.11
N TYR A 30 -18.61 -10.86 -28.30
CA TYR A 30 -18.78 -11.60 -27.04
C TYR A 30 -19.25 -10.71 -25.87
N MET A 31 -19.35 -9.39 -26.08
CA MET A 31 -19.70 -8.42 -25.03
C MET A 31 -20.45 -7.23 -25.61
N SER A 32 -21.53 -6.81 -24.94
CA SER A 32 -22.31 -5.61 -25.33
C SER A 32 -21.54 -4.31 -25.05
N GLU A 33 -21.94 -3.22 -25.71
CA GLU A 33 -21.35 -1.89 -25.51
C GLU A 33 -21.47 -1.41 -24.05
N ASP A 34 -22.62 -1.64 -23.42
CA ASP A 34 -22.84 -1.29 -22.00
C ASP A 34 -21.90 -2.05 -21.07
N MET A 35 -21.73 -3.36 -21.31
CA MET A 35 -20.84 -4.21 -20.52
C MET A 35 -19.38 -3.83 -20.75
N PHE A 36 -19.03 -3.48 -21.99
CA PHE A 36 -17.72 -2.95 -22.33
C PHE A 36 -17.41 -1.67 -21.54
N ALA A 37 -18.33 -0.69 -21.52
CA ALA A 37 -18.18 0.55 -20.77
C ALA A 37 -17.99 0.33 -19.25
N VAL A 38 -18.70 -0.65 -18.68
CA VAL A 38 -18.57 -1.07 -17.28
C VAL A 38 -17.19 -1.66 -17.01
N CYS A 39 -16.73 -2.60 -17.84
CA CYS A 39 -15.40 -3.20 -17.70
C CYS A 39 -14.28 -2.17 -17.85
N MET A 40 -14.38 -1.26 -18.82
CA MET A 40 -13.46 -0.15 -19.01
C MET A 40 -13.33 0.71 -17.75
N SER A 41 -14.48 1.09 -17.17
CA SER A 41 -14.53 1.90 -15.95
C SER A 41 -13.87 1.20 -14.76
N TRP A 42 -14.09 -0.11 -14.61
CA TRP A 42 -13.41 -0.91 -13.58
C TRP A 42 -11.90 -1.01 -13.79
N MET A 43 -11.43 -1.14 -15.02
CA MET A 43 -10.00 -1.20 -15.32
C MET A 43 -9.31 0.15 -15.06
N VAL A 44 -9.98 1.27 -15.34
CA VAL A 44 -9.50 2.61 -14.97
C VAL A 44 -9.35 2.73 -13.45
N LEU A 45 -10.34 2.26 -12.68
CA LEU A 45 -10.25 2.23 -11.22
C LEU A 45 -9.09 1.33 -10.75
N LEU A 46 -8.98 0.11 -11.27
CA LEU A 46 -7.92 -0.83 -10.89
C LEU A 46 -6.54 -0.23 -11.13
N THR A 47 -6.33 0.35 -12.31
CA THR A 47 -5.07 1.02 -12.68
C THR A 47 -4.73 2.14 -11.73
N SER A 48 -5.73 2.97 -11.40
CA SER A 48 -5.56 4.09 -10.49
C SER A 48 -5.14 3.64 -9.07
N LEU A 49 -5.69 2.52 -8.60
CA LEU A 49 -5.34 1.93 -7.30
C LEU A 49 -3.92 1.36 -7.30
N ILE A 50 -3.53 0.64 -8.35
CA ILE A 50 -2.17 0.09 -8.51
C ILE A 50 -1.15 1.22 -8.54
N CYS A 51 -1.37 2.24 -9.36
CA CYS A 51 -0.42 3.35 -9.51
C CYS A 51 -0.28 4.16 -8.22
N ARG A 52 -1.39 4.40 -7.50
CA ARG A 52 -1.33 5.01 -6.16
C ARG A 52 -0.56 4.14 -5.17
N GLY A 53 -0.73 2.82 -5.23
CA GLY A 53 0.02 1.85 -4.40
C GLY A 53 1.53 1.84 -4.68
N LEU A 54 1.94 2.12 -5.92
CA LEU A 54 3.34 2.23 -6.33
C LEU A 54 3.98 3.60 -6.01
N GLY A 55 3.26 4.50 -5.34
CA GLY A 55 3.80 5.79 -4.91
C GLY A 55 3.79 6.89 -5.98
N VAL A 56 3.08 6.71 -7.09
CA VAL A 56 2.91 7.73 -8.14
C VAL A 56 2.19 8.95 -7.54
N VAL A 57 2.82 10.14 -7.58
CA VAL A 57 2.38 11.33 -6.83
C VAL A 57 1.44 12.19 -7.68
N GLY A 58 0.30 11.60 -8.03
CA GLY A 58 -0.73 12.23 -8.88
C GLY A 58 -2.05 12.56 -8.15
N ARG A 59 -2.03 13.06 -6.91
CA ARG A 59 -3.25 13.22 -6.07
C ARG A 59 -4.40 13.97 -6.78
N LEU A 60 -4.10 14.99 -7.60
CA LEU A 60 -5.09 15.75 -8.37
C LEU A 60 -5.68 14.99 -9.57
N PHE A 61 -5.01 13.94 -10.05
CA PHE A 61 -5.42 13.12 -11.19
C PHE A 61 -6.26 11.90 -10.76
N PHE A 62 -5.96 11.33 -9.59
CA PHE A 62 -6.68 10.16 -9.08
C PHE A 62 -8.11 10.47 -8.64
N LEU A 63 -8.36 11.67 -8.11
CA LEU A 63 -9.66 12.04 -7.56
C LEU A 63 -10.75 12.10 -8.66
N PRO A 64 -10.52 12.77 -9.81
CA PRO A 64 -11.46 12.73 -10.94
C PRO A 64 -11.62 11.32 -11.53
N MET A 65 -10.54 10.53 -11.64
CA MET A 65 -10.64 9.15 -12.10
C MET A 65 -11.55 8.32 -11.20
N TRP A 66 -11.37 8.38 -9.88
CA TRP A 66 -12.21 7.64 -8.93
C TRP A 66 -13.66 8.10 -8.97
N LEU A 67 -13.88 9.41 -9.09
CA LEU A 67 -15.20 10.01 -9.10
C LEU A 67 -15.98 9.69 -10.39
N LEU A 68 -15.29 9.33 -11.47
CA LEU A 68 -15.92 8.82 -12.68
C LEU A 68 -15.98 7.30 -12.69
N SER A 69 -14.90 6.62 -12.32
CA SER A 69 -14.77 5.17 -12.44
C SER A 69 -15.55 4.38 -11.40
N ILE A 70 -15.87 4.97 -10.24
CA ILE A 70 -16.73 4.31 -9.24
C ILE A 70 -18.20 4.49 -9.61
N PRO A 71 -18.74 5.71 -9.82
CA PRO A 71 -20.18 5.88 -10.09
C PRO A 71 -20.60 5.44 -11.50
N ALA A 72 -19.76 5.61 -12.52
CA ALA A 72 -20.14 5.30 -13.91
C ALA A 72 -20.57 3.83 -14.10
N PRO A 73 -19.85 2.81 -13.58
CA PRO A 73 -20.34 1.42 -13.62
C PRO A 73 -21.74 1.26 -13.02
N PHE A 74 -22.02 1.88 -11.87
CA PHE A 74 -23.33 1.75 -11.22
C PHE A 74 -24.43 2.48 -11.99
N VAL A 75 -24.14 3.65 -12.56
CA VAL A 75 -25.10 4.40 -13.37
C VAL A 75 -25.41 3.67 -14.67
N VAL A 76 -24.39 3.22 -15.40
CA VAL A 76 -24.57 2.48 -16.66
C VAL A 76 -25.33 1.18 -16.43
N THR A 77 -24.96 0.41 -15.41
CA THR A 77 -25.68 -0.85 -15.11
C THR A 77 -27.10 -0.62 -14.60
N TYR A 78 -27.37 0.50 -13.91
CA TYR A 78 -28.73 0.85 -13.53
C TYR A 78 -29.60 1.24 -14.73
N ILE A 79 -29.07 2.02 -15.67
CA ILE A 79 -29.82 2.44 -16.87
C ILE A 79 -30.16 1.23 -17.74
N SER A 80 -29.20 0.33 -17.97
CA SER A 80 -29.38 -0.80 -18.89
C SER A 80 -30.08 -2.01 -18.26
N TYR A 81 -29.86 -2.26 -16.97
CA TYR A 81 -30.30 -3.49 -16.30
C TYR A 81 -31.04 -3.25 -14.98
N GLY A 82 -31.28 -1.99 -14.57
CA GLY A 82 -31.99 -1.66 -13.33
C GLY A 82 -31.27 -2.17 -12.07
N TRP A 83 -32.05 -2.56 -11.07
CA TRP A 83 -31.53 -3.01 -9.77
C TRP A 83 -30.71 -4.29 -9.85
N THR A 84 -30.97 -5.17 -10.82
CA THR A 84 -30.17 -6.39 -11.01
C THR A 84 -28.76 -6.05 -11.52
N GLY A 85 -28.65 -5.03 -12.38
CA GLY A 85 -27.37 -4.46 -12.82
C GLY A 85 -26.55 -3.89 -11.66
N ILE A 86 -27.18 -3.12 -10.77
CA ILE A 86 -26.53 -2.61 -9.55
C ILE A 86 -26.00 -3.78 -8.71
N GLY A 87 -26.82 -4.82 -8.50
CA GLY A 87 -26.42 -6.00 -7.74
C GLY A 87 -25.20 -6.70 -8.33
N ALA A 88 -25.15 -6.88 -9.65
CA ALA A 88 -24.01 -7.48 -10.35
C ALA A 88 -22.73 -6.62 -10.21
N THR A 89 -22.84 -5.31 -10.44
CA THR A 89 -21.73 -4.35 -10.29
C THR A 89 -21.19 -4.30 -8.87
N PHE A 90 -22.09 -4.34 -7.88
CA PHE A 90 -21.70 -4.41 -6.47
C PHE A 90 -21.01 -5.73 -6.13
N GLY A 91 -21.46 -6.85 -6.71
CA GLY A 91 -20.81 -8.15 -6.60
C GLY A 91 -19.38 -8.13 -7.15
N ILE A 92 -19.16 -7.52 -8.32
CA ILE A 92 -17.82 -7.33 -8.92
C ILE A 92 -16.95 -6.47 -8.00
N PHE A 93 -17.49 -5.37 -7.47
CA PHE A 93 -16.76 -4.50 -6.55
C PHE A 93 -16.31 -5.24 -5.28
N ILE A 94 -17.23 -5.94 -4.62
CA ILE A 94 -16.92 -6.74 -3.42
C ILE A 94 -15.91 -7.83 -3.76
N GLY A 95 -16.06 -8.50 -4.91
CA GLY A 95 -15.13 -9.51 -5.39
C GLY A 95 -13.71 -8.95 -5.54
N LEU A 96 -13.58 -7.75 -6.11
CA LEU A 96 -12.30 -7.07 -6.23
C LEU A 96 -11.69 -6.72 -4.86
N VAL A 97 -12.50 -6.17 -3.95
CA VAL A 97 -12.04 -5.84 -2.58
C VAL A 97 -11.59 -7.10 -1.85
N ALA A 98 -12.39 -8.18 -1.91
CA ALA A 98 -12.05 -9.48 -1.31
C ALA A 98 -10.77 -10.07 -1.92
N PHE A 99 -10.58 -9.93 -3.23
CA PHE A 99 -9.36 -10.35 -3.92
C PHE A 99 -8.13 -9.59 -3.43
N LEU A 100 -8.21 -8.26 -3.31
CA LEU A 100 -7.12 -7.42 -2.78
C LEU A 100 -6.78 -7.76 -1.32
N ILE A 101 -7.80 -8.00 -0.49
CA ILE A 101 -7.62 -8.49 0.88
C ILE A 101 -6.91 -9.86 0.87
N GLY A 102 -7.33 -10.77 -0.01
CA GLY A 102 -6.73 -12.09 -0.18
C GLY A 102 -5.25 -12.03 -0.60
N LEU A 103 -4.90 -11.13 -1.54
CA LEU A 103 -3.51 -10.90 -1.94
C LEU A 103 -2.68 -10.35 -0.77
N SER A 104 -3.22 -9.39 -0.02
CA SER A 104 -2.55 -8.80 1.14
C SER A 104 -2.33 -9.85 2.24
N TYR A 105 -3.34 -10.67 2.53
CA TYR A 105 -3.22 -11.81 3.44
C TYR A 105 -2.17 -12.82 2.98
N ARG A 106 -2.12 -13.14 1.69
CA ARG A 106 -1.10 -14.05 1.12
C ARG A 106 0.30 -13.46 1.22
N SER A 107 0.46 -12.16 0.98
CA SER A 107 1.72 -11.43 1.13
C SER A 107 2.20 -11.48 2.58
N GLU A 108 1.30 -11.18 3.54
CA GLU A 108 1.59 -11.24 4.97
C GLU A 108 2.00 -12.66 5.41
N LYS A 109 1.27 -13.69 4.95
CA LYS A 109 1.60 -15.09 5.24
C LYS A 109 2.95 -15.51 4.64
N ARG A 110 3.30 -15.01 3.46
CA ARG A 110 4.61 -15.25 2.84
C ARG A 110 5.72 -14.57 3.65
N ARG A 111 5.51 -13.33 4.08
CA ARG A 111 6.45 -12.60 4.93
C ARG A 111 6.66 -13.32 6.27
N LEU A 112 5.58 -13.76 6.92
CA LEU A 112 5.62 -14.54 8.16
C LEU A 112 6.52 -15.79 8.03
N ARG A 113 6.39 -16.55 6.93
CA ARG A 113 7.23 -17.74 6.68
C ARG A 113 8.71 -17.41 6.51
N ASN A 114 9.03 -16.21 6.03
CA ASN A 114 10.40 -15.78 5.77
C ASN A 114 11.06 -15.10 6.99
N LEU A 115 10.32 -14.79 8.06
CA LEU A 115 10.89 -14.10 9.23
C LEU A 115 12.05 -14.89 9.88
N GLN A 116 12.02 -16.22 9.82
CA GLN A 116 13.06 -17.07 10.41
C GLN A 116 14.38 -17.04 9.63
N THR A 117 14.34 -16.70 8.35
CA THR A 117 15.51 -16.71 7.46
C THR A 117 15.91 -15.32 6.99
N GLU A 118 15.15 -14.29 7.38
CA GLU A 118 15.41 -12.91 6.99
C GLU A 118 16.61 -12.33 7.75
N THR A 119 17.65 -11.94 7.01
CA THR A 119 18.79 -11.22 7.57
C THR A 119 18.42 -9.76 7.87
N ILE A 120 18.69 -9.33 9.10
CA ILE A 120 18.47 -7.97 9.57
C ILE A 120 19.73 -7.17 9.27
N THR A 121 19.70 -6.40 8.17
CA THR A 121 20.79 -5.50 7.78
C THR A 121 20.20 -4.14 7.45
N PHE A 122 20.81 -3.08 7.99
CA PHE A 122 20.45 -1.70 7.69
C PHE A 122 21.53 -1.08 6.80
N PRO A 123 21.16 -0.23 5.83
CA PRO A 123 22.14 0.53 5.06
C PRO A 123 22.86 1.55 5.96
N TYR A 124 23.93 2.17 5.47
CA TYR A 124 24.63 3.19 6.25
C TYR A 124 23.83 4.50 6.28
N LYS A 125 23.49 4.97 7.49
CA LYS A 125 22.72 6.20 7.73
C LYS A 125 23.34 7.44 7.08
N GLU A 126 24.68 7.53 7.09
CA GLU A 126 25.43 8.67 6.54
C GLU A 126 25.40 8.74 5.01
N ALA A 127 25.23 7.60 4.33
CA ALA A 127 25.19 7.55 2.87
C ALA A 127 23.83 8.03 2.32
N ASP A 128 22.73 7.54 2.89
CA ASP A 128 21.39 8.04 2.59
C ASP A 128 20.46 7.83 3.80
N ALA A 129 20.20 8.93 4.51
CA ALA A 129 19.34 8.92 5.68
C ALA A 129 17.89 8.52 5.35
N GLU A 130 17.39 8.85 4.15
CA GLU A 130 16.01 8.48 3.76
C GLU A 130 15.90 6.98 3.51
N ALA A 131 16.82 6.44 2.70
CA ALA A 131 16.86 5.00 2.44
C ALA A 131 17.08 4.19 3.73
N TYR A 132 17.87 4.72 4.67
CA TYR A 132 18.03 4.13 6.00
C TYR A 132 16.71 4.03 6.75
N TRP A 133 16.00 5.14 6.96
CA TRP A 133 14.76 5.11 7.74
C TRP A 133 13.63 4.35 7.06
N LEU A 134 13.56 4.38 5.72
CA LEU A 134 12.64 3.52 4.96
C LEU A 134 12.97 2.04 5.15
N ALA A 135 14.26 1.67 5.14
CA ALA A 135 14.68 0.30 5.42
C ALA A 135 14.33 -0.12 6.85
N VAL A 136 14.60 0.75 7.85
CA VAL A 136 14.22 0.51 9.26
C VAL A 136 12.72 0.26 9.39
N LYS A 137 11.89 1.15 8.84
CA LYS A 137 10.42 0.99 8.84
C LYS A 137 9.99 -0.32 8.19
N SER A 138 10.59 -0.65 7.04
CA SER A 138 10.22 -1.86 6.30
C SER A 138 10.59 -3.15 7.04
N LYS A 139 11.62 -3.13 7.90
CA LYS A 139 12.11 -4.31 8.61
C LYS A 139 11.21 -4.72 9.77
N PHE A 140 10.60 -3.78 10.47
CA PHE A 140 9.59 -4.12 11.47
C PHE A 140 8.39 -4.83 10.82
N PHE A 141 7.91 -5.90 11.47
CA PHE A 141 6.75 -6.64 11.00
C PHE A 141 5.56 -6.40 11.93
N SER A 142 4.61 -5.60 11.44
CA SER A 142 3.32 -5.35 12.07
C SER A 142 2.24 -6.11 11.30
N PRO A 143 1.72 -7.23 11.84
CA PRO A 143 0.71 -8.01 11.16
C PRO A 143 -0.62 -7.26 11.11
N THR A 144 -1.29 -7.26 9.97
CA THR A 144 -2.59 -6.58 9.79
C THR A 144 -3.74 -7.58 9.80
N PHE A 145 -3.55 -8.74 9.16
CA PHE A 145 -4.57 -9.78 9.05
C PHE A 145 -4.26 -11.01 9.91
N THR A 146 -2.99 -11.26 10.22
CA THR A 146 -2.58 -12.36 11.11
C THR A 146 -2.53 -11.90 12.56
N LYS A 147 -2.71 -12.84 13.48
CA LYS A 147 -2.53 -12.55 14.90
C LYS A 147 -1.04 -12.41 15.17
N MET A 148 -0.68 -11.47 16.04
CA MET A 148 0.67 -11.41 16.57
C MET A 148 1.03 -12.74 17.27
N THR A 149 2.15 -13.34 16.87
CA THR A 149 2.69 -14.57 17.46
C THR A 149 3.99 -14.27 18.22
N PRO A 150 4.42 -15.15 19.14
CA PRO A 150 5.70 -15.00 19.81
C PRO A 150 6.89 -14.94 18.85
N GLU A 151 6.81 -15.60 17.69
CA GLU A 151 7.84 -15.55 16.66
C GLU A 151 7.98 -14.15 16.06
N ILE A 152 6.87 -13.48 15.76
CA ILE A 152 6.88 -12.10 15.27
C ILE A 152 7.46 -11.17 16.34
N ALA A 153 7.05 -11.35 17.60
CA ALA A 153 7.54 -10.55 18.70
C ALA A 153 9.06 -10.70 18.87
N ARG A 154 9.60 -11.93 18.84
CA ARG A 154 11.05 -12.20 18.88
C ARG A 154 11.78 -11.59 17.70
N PHE A 155 11.23 -11.71 16.50
CA PHE A 155 11.81 -11.08 15.31
C PHE A 155 11.91 -9.56 15.46
N ASN A 156 10.82 -8.91 15.89
CA ASN A 156 10.81 -7.46 16.11
C ASN A 156 11.75 -7.01 17.24
N VAL A 157 11.94 -7.83 18.28
CA VAL A 157 12.98 -7.59 19.31
C VAL A 157 14.36 -7.63 18.66
N ASN A 158 14.67 -8.64 17.84
CA ASN A 158 15.96 -8.72 17.16
C ASN A 158 16.19 -7.51 16.24
N VAL A 159 15.16 -7.04 15.53
CA VAL A 159 15.25 -5.83 14.69
C VAL A 159 15.57 -4.61 15.55
N ALA A 160 14.89 -4.43 16.67
CA ALA A 160 15.10 -3.33 17.59
C ALA A 160 16.49 -3.36 18.27
N GLU A 161 16.98 -4.54 18.65
CA GLU A 161 18.31 -4.72 19.25
C GLU A 161 19.43 -4.42 18.24
N ASN A 162 19.28 -4.87 16.99
CA ASN A 162 20.22 -4.49 15.91
C ASN A 162 20.22 -2.98 15.66
N LEU A 163 19.05 -2.35 15.75
CA LEU A 163 18.91 -0.90 15.60
C LEU A 163 19.61 -0.16 16.76
N GLN A 164 19.46 -0.66 18.00
CA GLN A 164 20.14 -0.13 19.19
C GLN A 164 21.67 -0.29 19.09
N ALA A 165 22.16 -1.41 18.55
CA ALA A 165 23.59 -1.63 18.31
C ALA A 165 24.18 -0.61 17.34
N THR A 166 23.39 -0.12 16.37
CA THR A 166 23.77 0.97 15.47
C THR A 166 23.62 2.38 16.08
N LYS A 167 23.32 2.48 17.39
CA LYS A 167 23.11 3.74 18.12
C LYS A 167 22.05 4.65 17.50
N ALA A 168 20.94 4.07 17.05
CA ALA A 168 19.81 4.86 16.58
C ALA A 168 19.19 5.68 17.73
N GLU A 169 18.95 6.97 17.48
CA GLU A 169 18.34 7.89 18.44
C GLU A 169 16.80 7.75 18.38
N LEU A 170 16.26 6.73 19.03
CA LEU A 170 14.81 6.52 19.17
C LEU A 170 14.44 6.42 20.64
N ASN A 171 13.59 7.33 21.11
CA ASN A 171 13.20 7.39 22.52
C ASN A 171 12.20 6.29 22.89
N THR A 172 11.45 5.79 21.91
CA THR A 172 10.42 4.77 22.12
C THR A 172 10.92 3.33 21.99
N LEU A 173 12.19 3.13 21.63
CA LEU A 173 12.76 1.82 21.31
C LEU A 173 12.83 0.87 22.52
N ASP A 174 13.25 1.37 23.68
CA ASP A 174 13.38 0.54 24.89
C ASP A 174 12.01 0.04 25.39
N ALA A 175 11.00 0.93 25.38
CA ALA A 175 9.62 0.56 25.73
C ALA A 175 9.06 -0.49 24.77
N TYR A 176 9.38 -0.37 23.47
CA TYR A 176 9.00 -1.33 22.44
C TYR A 176 9.65 -2.71 22.67
N ILE A 177 10.95 -2.74 22.93
CA ILE A 177 11.68 -3.99 23.23
C ILE A 177 11.06 -4.70 24.43
N GLN A 178 10.77 -3.98 25.52
CA GLN A 178 10.16 -4.56 26.71
C GLN A 178 8.77 -5.14 26.42
N SER A 179 7.91 -4.39 25.72
CA SER A 179 6.57 -4.85 25.35
C SER A 179 6.61 -6.10 24.46
N MET A 180 7.51 -6.13 23.47
CA MET A 180 7.68 -7.26 22.56
C MET A 180 8.31 -8.49 23.25
N ARG A 181 9.25 -8.31 24.17
CA ARG A 181 9.80 -9.41 24.98
C ARG A 181 8.73 -10.05 25.87
N ASN A 182 7.85 -9.25 26.44
CA ASN A 182 6.73 -9.76 27.24
C ASN A 182 5.79 -10.59 26.36
N ALA A 183 5.41 -10.07 25.18
CA ALA A 183 4.56 -10.79 24.23
C ALA A 183 5.20 -12.09 23.70
N GLY A 184 6.53 -12.11 23.55
CA GLY A 184 7.30 -13.27 23.09
C GLY A 184 7.50 -14.38 24.13
N THR A 185 7.24 -14.11 25.42
CA THR A 185 7.47 -15.05 26.53
C THR A 185 6.19 -15.49 27.23
N THR A 186 5.23 -14.58 27.43
CA THR A 186 4.03 -14.83 28.27
C THR A 186 2.74 -14.99 27.46
N HIS A 187 2.80 -15.00 26.12
CA HIS A 187 1.62 -14.89 25.24
C HIS A 187 0.74 -13.66 25.57
N SER A 188 1.30 -12.64 26.21
CA SER A 188 0.59 -11.41 26.54
C SER A 188 0.22 -10.65 25.27
N LYS A 189 -0.93 -9.97 25.32
CA LYS A 189 -1.32 -9.06 24.24
C LYS A 189 -0.30 -7.93 24.17
N ILE A 190 0.17 -7.63 22.97
CA ILE A 190 0.99 -6.45 22.72
C ILE A 190 0.16 -5.21 23.01
N ASP A 191 0.79 -4.24 23.66
CA ASP A 191 0.23 -2.89 23.76
C ASP A 191 0.34 -2.19 22.40
N PRO A 192 -0.77 -1.99 21.67
CA PRO A 192 -0.76 -1.36 20.35
C PRO A 192 -0.28 0.09 20.41
N THR A 193 -0.32 0.73 21.59
CA THR A 193 0.13 2.10 21.80
C THR A 193 1.64 2.21 21.63
N VAL A 194 2.38 1.24 22.16
CA VAL A 194 3.85 1.23 22.12
C VAL A 194 4.34 1.03 20.69
N GLU A 195 3.73 0.10 19.95
CA GLU A 195 4.03 -0.13 18.53
C GLU A 195 3.71 1.12 17.69
N LYS A 196 2.54 1.73 17.90
CA LYS A 196 2.15 2.95 17.19
C LYS A 196 3.10 4.11 17.46
N ASN A 197 3.59 4.25 18.70
CA ASN A 197 4.53 5.31 19.07
C ASN A 197 5.87 5.15 18.35
N LEU A 198 6.42 3.92 18.30
CA LEU A 198 7.67 3.65 17.57
C LEU A 198 7.52 3.91 16.07
N MET A 199 6.45 3.40 15.45
CA MET A 199 6.21 3.61 14.03
C MET A 199 6.02 5.10 13.71
N LYS A 200 5.36 5.85 14.59
CA LYS A 200 5.17 7.29 14.44
C LYS A 200 6.49 8.07 14.55
N GLU A 201 7.37 7.71 15.48
CA GLU A 201 8.69 8.34 15.62
C GLU A 201 9.54 8.12 14.36
N ILE A 202 9.53 6.89 13.82
CA ILE A 202 10.21 6.56 12.54
C ILE A 202 9.60 7.37 11.38
N ASP A 203 8.28 7.49 11.31
CA ASP A 203 7.60 8.27 10.28
C ASP A 203 7.93 9.76 10.35
N GLN A 204 8.05 10.32 11.56
CA GLN A 204 8.49 11.71 11.75
C GLN A 204 9.90 11.93 11.21
N HIS A 205 10.84 11.00 11.44
CA HIS A 205 12.18 11.09 10.86
C HIS A 205 12.16 11.06 9.33
N ILE A 206 11.35 10.19 8.72
CA ILE A 206 11.19 10.11 7.26
C ILE A 206 10.61 11.41 6.72
N GLU A 207 9.53 11.92 7.33
CA GLU A 207 8.87 13.15 6.90
C GLU A 207 9.79 14.37 6.99
N LEU A 208 10.55 14.51 8.08
CA LEU A 208 11.51 15.61 8.24
C LEU A 208 12.59 15.58 7.15
N ILE A 209 13.12 14.41 6.81
CA ILE A 209 14.13 14.26 5.76
C ILE A 209 13.53 14.61 4.39
N GLN A 210 12.32 14.12 4.09
CA GLN A 210 11.64 14.42 2.84
C GLN A 210 11.29 15.91 2.69
N GLN A 211 10.86 16.56 3.78
CA GLN A 211 10.63 18.01 3.81
C GLN A 211 11.93 18.78 3.54
N ARG A 212 13.05 18.37 4.15
CA ARG A 212 14.35 19.00 3.93
C ARG A 212 14.85 18.84 2.50
N LYS A 213 14.70 17.64 1.91
CA LYS A 213 15.01 17.41 0.47
C LYS A 213 14.17 18.32 -0.43
N LYS A 214 12.87 18.42 -0.20
CA LYS A 214 11.95 19.30 -0.95
C LYS A 214 12.30 20.77 -0.80
N PHE A 215 12.70 21.21 0.40
CA PHE A 215 13.11 22.60 0.65
C PHE A 215 14.41 22.92 -0.09
N ASN A 216 15.42 22.06 -0.02
CA ASN A 216 16.69 22.25 -0.72
C ASN A 216 16.51 22.28 -2.25
N GLN A 217 15.62 21.43 -2.80
CA GLN A 217 15.28 21.45 -4.22
C GLN A 217 14.58 22.74 -4.64
N LYS A 218 13.79 23.37 -3.76
CA LYS A 218 13.13 24.65 -4.05
C LYS A 218 14.08 25.86 -3.99
N ILE A 219 15.21 25.75 -3.30
CA ILE A 219 16.23 26.82 -3.21
C ILE A 219 17.26 26.69 -4.35
N ALA A 220 17.48 25.48 -4.85
CA ALA A 220 18.40 25.22 -5.95
C ALA A 220 17.82 25.55 -7.35
N VAL A 221 16.54 25.93 -7.42
CA VAL A 221 15.83 26.41 -8.61
C VAL A 221 15.60 27.90 -8.47
#